data_AF-A0AAV8U0B7-F1
#
_entry.id   AF-A0AAV8U0B7-F1
#
_cell.length_a   1.000
_cell.length_b   1.000
_cell.length_c   1.000
_cell.angle_alpha   90.00
_cell.angle_beta   90.00
_cell.angle_gamma   90.00
#
_symmetry.space_group_name_H-M   'P 1'
#
loop_
_entity.id
_entity.type
_entity.pdbx_description
1 polymer ?
#
loop_
_entity_poly.entity_id
_entity_poly.type
_entity_poly.pdbx_seq_one_letter_code
_entity_poly.pdbx_strand_id
1 'polypeptide(L)'
;MGSSAGGNLAYHTGLRGAMIAANLEPLKIKGLILQQPFFGGLKSTESEVRLANDIILPLSATDLLWDLSLPIGADRDHEYSNPTVGEGPKKLDPLKSLEWTVMITASEGDPLVDRQRDLVKLMKEKGIQEGIMGISLIL
;
A
#
# COMPACT_ATOMS: atom_id res chain seq x y z
N MET A 1 9.55 -1.02 -7.65
CA MET A 1 8.79 0.25 -7.72
C MET A 1 7.47 -0.02 -8.43
N GLY A 2 6.43 0.74 -8.13
CA GLY A 2 5.19 0.74 -8.93
C GLY A 2 4.27 1.91 -8.55
N SER A 3 3.31 2.23 -9.42
CA SER A 3 2.29 3.26 -9.17
C SER A 3 0.87 2.68 -9.15
N SER A 4 -0.05 3.25 -8.36
CA SER A 4 -1.44 2.79 -8.29
C SER A 4 -1.53 1.27 -8.04
N ALA A 5 -2.26 0.51 -8.86
CA ALA A 5 -2.32 -0.95 -8.79
C ALA A 5 -0.94 -1.62 -8.93
N GLY A 6 -0.03 -1.04 -9.72
CA GLY A 6 1.37 -1.46 -9.78
C GLY A 6 2.13 -1.20 -8.48
N GLY A 7 1.75 -0.17 -7.71
CA GLY A 7 2.26 0.10 -6.37
C GLY A 7 1.80 -0.97 -5.37
N ASN A 8 0.53 -1.37 -5.43
CA ASN A 8 0.02 -2.52 -4.67
C ASN A 8 0.77 -3.81 -5.01
N LEU A 9 0.96 -4.10 -6.31
CA LEU A 9 1.71 -5.27 -6.76
C LEU A 9 3.18 -5.22 -6.29
N ALA A 10 3.83 -4.06 -6.39
CA ALA A 10 5.20 -3.87 -5.93
C ALA A 10 5.31 -4.07 -4.41
N TYR A 11 4.31 -3.65 -3.63
CA TYR A 11 4.23 -3.92 -2.20
C TYR A 11 4.20 -5.42 -1.92
N HIS A 12 3.23 -6.16 -2.46
CA HIS A 12 3.10 -7.60 -2.23
C HIS A 12 4.29 -8.41 -2.74
N THR A 13 4.83 -8.04 -3.92
CA THR A 13 6.05 -8.66 -4.46
C THR A 13 7.24 -8.37 -3.56
N GLY A 14 7.34 -7.16 -3.02
CA GLY A 14 8.37 -6.78 -2.05
C GLY A 14 8.32 -7.61 -0.78
N LEU A 15 7.13 -7.82 -0.20
CA LEU A 15 6.96 -8.68 0.98
C LEU A 15 7.42 -10.10 0.70
N ARG A 16 6.98 -10.68 -0.43
CA ARG A 16 7.40 -12.04 -0.84
C ARG A 16 8.91 -12.10 -1.08
N GLY A 17 9.47 -11.11 -1.77
CA GLY A 17 10.90 -11.01 -2.05
C GLY A 17 11.74 -10.91 -0.77
N ALA A 18 11.26 -10.18 0.24
CA ALA A 18 11.92 -10.09 1.54
C ALA A 18 11.93 -11.45 2.28
N MET A 19 10.86 -12.23 2.20
CA MET A 19 10.82 -13.58 2.79
C MET A 19 11.84 -14.54 2.17
N ILE A 20 12.18 -14.35 0.89
CA ILE A 20 13.12 -15.20 0.15
C ILE A 20 14.43 -14.48 -0.20
N ALA A 21 14.78 -13.42 0.52
CA ALA A 21 15.88 -12.53 0.13
C ALA A 21 17.22 -13.27 -0.09
N ALA A 22 17.50 -14.30 0.71
CA ALA A 22 18.69 -15.14 0.56
C ALA A 22 18.72 -15.92 -0.77
N ASN A 23 17.56 -16.31 -1.30
CA ASN A 23 17.42 -17.02 -2.58
C ASN A 23 17.59 -16.10 -3.79
N LEU A 24 17.59 -14.78 -3.60
CA LEU A 24 17.71 -13.81 -4.68
C LEU A 24 19.17 -13.45 -5.01
N GLU A 25 20.16 -13.90 -4.23
CA GLU A 25 21.58 -13.61 -4.48
C GLU A 25 21.98 -13.98 -5.93
N PRO A 26 22.75 -13.12 -6.63
CA PRO A 26 23.45 -11.93 -6.11
C PRO A 26 22.60 -10.64 -6.06
N LEU A 27 21.30 -10.70 -6.38
CA LEU A 27 20.43 -9.53 -6.40
C LEU A 27 20.09 -9.07 -4.97
N LYS A 28 20.49 -7.84 -4.63
CA LYS A 28 20.23 -7.22 -3.32
C LYS A 28 19.22 -6.09 -3.45
N ILE A 29 17.97 -6.36 -3.09
CA ILE A 29 16.94 -5.33 -2.99
C ILE A 29 17.18 -4.52 -1.71
N LYS A 30 17.11 -3.19 -1.80
CA LYS A 30 17.33 -2.26 -0.68
C LYS A 30 16.07 -1.60 -0.17
N GLY A 31 14.95 -1.77 -0.86
CA GLY A 31 13.73 -1.07 -0.52
C GLY A 31 12.66 -1.10 -1.60
N LEU A 32 11.58 -0.39 -1.31
CA LEU A 32 10.41 -0.24 -2.17
C LEU A 32 10.13 1.24 -2.45
N ILE A 33 9.61 1.51 -3.63
CA ILE A 33 9.10 2.83 -4.03
C ILE A 33 7.67 2.62 -4.53
N LEU A 34 6.71 3.15 -3.78
CA LEU A 34 5.27 2.95 -3.98
C LEU A 34 4.62 4.30 -4.26
N GLN A 35 4.31 4.57 -5.53
CA GLN A 35 3.74 5.85 -5.93
C GLN A 35 2.21 5.76 -5.88
N GLN A 36 1.58 6.42 -4.90
CA GLN A 36 0.12 6.41 -4.71
C GLN A 36 -0.45 4.97 -4.79
N PRO A 37 0.07 4.03 -3.98
CA PRO A 37 -0.31 2.63 -4.10
C PRO A 37 -1.81 2.45 -3.89
N PHE A 38 -2.42 1.64 -4.75
CA PHE A 38 -3.86 1.39 -4.75
C PHE A 38 -4.22 0.37 -3.68
N PHE A 39 -4.71 0.86 -2.54
CA PHE A 39 -5.25 0.03 -1.46
C PHE A 39 -6.74 0.28 -1.30
N GLY A 40 -7.43 -0.69 -0.70
CA GLY A 40 -8.85 -0.64 -0.43
C GLY A 40 -9.16 -1.06 1.00
N GLY A 41 -10.45 -1.26 1.25
CA GLY A 41 -11.01 -1.74 2.50
C GLY A 41 -12.52 -1.67 2.46
N LEU A 42 -13.16 -2.43 3.34
CA LEU A 42 -14.62 -2.56 3.33
C LEU A 42 -15.30 -1.26 3.77
N LYS A 43 -14.80 -0.64 4.83
CA LYS A 43 -15.29 0.65 5.32
C LYS A 43 -14.58 1.79 4.60
N SER A 44 -15.34 2.73 4.05
CA SER A 44 -14.79 3.92 3.41
C SER A 44 -14.04 4.82 4.40
N THR A 45 -12.91 5.38 3.97
CA THR A 45 -12.15 6.41 4.69
C THR A 45 -12.79 7.80 4.53
N GLU A 46 -12.31 8.80 5.28
CA GLU A 46 -12.78 10.18 5.15
C GLU A 46 -12.47 10.76 3.77
N SER A 47 -11.26 10.52 3.24
CA SER A 47 -10.88 10.91 1.87
C SER A 47 -11.73 10.24 0.80
N GLU A 48 -12.03 8.95 0.90
CA GLU A 48 -12.88 8.24 -0.06
C GLU A 48 -14.30 8.81 -0.08
N VAL A 49 -14.85 9.20 1.08
CA VAL A 49 -16.16 9.85 1.17
C VAL A 49 -16.11 11.28 0.64
N ARG A 50 -15.11 12.07 1.02
CA ARG A 50 -14.91 13.47 0.60
C ARG A 50 -14.73 13.58 -0.92
N LEU A 51 -14.04 12.62 -1.52
CA LEU A 51 -13.70 12.57 -2.95
C LEU A 51 -14.49 11.49 -3.70
N ALA A 52 -15.69 11.13 -3.21
CA ALA A 52 -16.47 10.04 -3.80
C ALA A 52 -16.79 10.23 -5.29
N ASN A 53 -16.91 11.48 -5.74
CA ASN A 53 -17.18 11.86 -7.14
C ASN A 53 -15.92 12.40 -7.86
N ASP A 54 -14.72 11.97 -7.45
CA ASP A 54 -13.49 12.33 -8.16
C ASP A 54 -13.59 11.97 -9.65
N ILE A 55 -13.07 12.85 -10.51
CA ILE A 55 -13.23 12.72 -11.97
C ILE A 55 -12.32 11.65 -12.57
N ILE A 56 -11.25 11.26 -11.87
CA ILE A 56 -10.29 10.24 -12.31
C ILE A 56 -10.61 8.90 -11.66
N LEU A 57 -10.89 8.91 -10.35
CA LEU A 57 -11.05 7.71 -9.55
C LEU A 57 -12.26 7.81 -8.60
N PRO A 58 -13.50 7.85 -9.12
CA PRO A 58 -14.69 7.89 -8.27
C PRO A 58 -14.80 6.60 -7.44
N LEU A 59 -15.46 6.69 -6.29
CA LEU A 59 -15.58 5.56 -5.33
C LEU A 59 -16.25 4.33 -5.97
N SER A 60 -17.21 4.53 -6.87
CA SER A 60 -17.83 3.41 -7.61
C SER A 60 -16.85 2.69 -8.54
N ALA A 61 -15.86 3.40 -9.10
CA ALA A 61 -14.83 2.79 -9.91
C ALA A 61 -13.84 2.01 -9.04
N THR A 62 -13.48 2.51 -7.85
CA THR A 62 -12.60 1.74 -6.94
C THR A 62 -13.28 0.46 -6.44
N ASP A 63 -14.57 0.53 -6.11
CA ASP A 63 -15.38 -0.62 -5.72
C ASP A 63 -15.39 -1.69 -6.82
N LEU A 64 -15.65 -1.29 -8.07
CA LEU A 64 -15.63 -2.19 -9.23
C LEU A 64 -14.24 -2.78 -9.49
N LEU A 65 -13.18 -1.97 -9.41
CA LEU A 65 -11.81 -2.44 -9.62
C LEU A 65 -11.43 -3.51 -8.60
N TRP A 66 -11.86 -3.38 -7.35
CA TRP A 66 -11.63 -4.40 -6.33
C TRP A 66 -12.46 -5.66 -6.56
N ASP A 67 -13.73 -5.53 -6.94
CA ASP A 67 -14.60 -6.68 -7.26
C ASP A 67 -14.02 -7.53 -8.40
N LEU A 68 -13.44 -6.89 -9.42
CA LEU A 68 -12.80 -7.58 -10.54
C LEU A 68 -11.41 -8.16 -10.23
N SER A 69 -10.74 -7.66 -9.19
CA SER A 69 -9.35 -8.03 -8.88
C SER A 69 -9.22 -9.04 -7.75
N LEU A 70 -10.21 -9.12 -6.87
CA LEU A 70 -10.18 -9.99 -5.70
C LEU A 70 -10.67 -11.41 -6.01
N PRO A 71 -10.27 -12.41 -5.21
CA PRO A 71 -10.86 -13.74 -5.31
C PRO A 71 -12.38 -13.71 -5.18
N ILE A 72 -13.08 -14.58 -5.91
CA ILE A 72 -14.54 -14.68 -5.84
C ILE A 72 -14.98 -14.91 -4.39
N GLY A 73 -15.88 -14.06 -3.90
CA GLY A 73 -16.41 -14.11 -2.53
C GLY A 73 -15.57 -13.40 -1.47
N ALA A 74 -14.41 -12.84 -1.83
CA ALA A 74 -13.66 -11.98 -0.95
C ALA A 74 -14.24 -10.56 -0.91
N ASP A 75 -14.23 -9.94 0.26
CA ASP A 75 -14.55 -8.52 0.40
C ASP A 75 -13.27 -7.65 0.33
N ARG A 76 -13.46 -6.33 0.41
CA ARG A 76 -12.35 -5.36 0.29
C ARG A 76 -11.40 -5.34 1.48
N ASP A 77 -11.70 -6.01 2.60
CA ASP A 77 -10.75 -6.21 3.70
C ASP A 77 -9.86 -7.46 3.49
N HIS A 78 -9.96 -8.11 2.34
CA HIS A 78 -8.98 -9.11 1.92
C HIS A 78 -7.56 -8.53 1.88
N GLU A 79 -6.57 -9.34 2.24
CA GLU A 79 -5.15 -8.94 2.40
C GLU A 79 -4.51 -8.29 1.15
N TYR A 80 -5.06 -8.57 -0.04
CA TYR A 80 -4.59 -7.97 -1.29
C TYR A 80 -5.03 -6.51 -1.44
N SER A 81 -6.18 -6.18 -0.87
CA SER A 81 -6.78 -4.84 -0.90
C SER A 81 -6.38 -4.02 0.33
N ASN A 82 -6.54 -4.58 1.52
CA ASN A 82 -6.30 -3.88 2.78
C ASN A 82 -5.07 -4.45 3.52
N PRO A 83 -3.92 -3.76 3.50
CA PRO A 83 -2.68 -4.27 4.10
C PRO A 83 -2.61 -4.09 5.62
N THR A 84 -3.55 -3.36 6.23
CA THR A 84 -3.50 -3.02 7.67
C THR A 84 -4.33 -3.96 8.54
N VAL A 85 -5.09 -4.88 7.94
CA VAL A 85 -5.96 -5.83 8.63
C VAL A 85 -5.39 -7.25 8.65
N GLY A 86 -5.94 -8.08 9.53
CA GLY A 86 -5.57 -9.50 9.67
C GLY A 86 -4.07 -9.67 9.91
N GLU A 87 -3.43 -10.52 9.11
CA GLU A 87 -1.98 -10.80 9.19
C GLU A 87 -1.11 -9.75 8.46
N GLY A 88 -1.70 -8.75 7.82
CA GLY A 88 -1.00 -7.68 7.09
C GLY A 88 0.14 -7.04 7.89
N PRO A 89 -0.10 -6.57 9.14
CA PRO A 89 0.94 -6.06 10.03
C PRO A 89 2.13 -6.99 10.24
N LYS A 90 1.92 -8.31 10.36
CA LYS A 90 3.02 -9.26 10.59
C LYS A 90 3.84 -9.51 9.32
N LYS A 91 3.24 -9.39 8.14
CA LYS A 91 3.94 -9.57 6.86
C LYS A 91 5.02 -8.51 6.60
N LEU A 92 5.01 -7.41 7.36
CA LEU A 92 6.03 -6.36 7.30
C LEU A 92 7.33 -6.72 8.04
N ASP A 93 7.32 -7.71 8.94
CA ASP A 93 8.46 -8.03 9.80
C ASP A 93 9.76 -8.35 9.02
N PRO A 94 9.73 -9.09 7.90
CA PRO A 94 10.93 -9.31 7.07
C PRO A 94 11.55 -8.03 6.52
N LEU A 95 10.74 -7.01 6.17
CA LEU A 95 11.26 -5.73 5.69
C LEU A 95 12.08 -5.03 6.78
N LYS A 96 11.61 -5.11 8.03
CA LYS A 96 12.32 -4.56 9.17
C LYS A 96 13.64 -5.30 9.42
N SER A 97 13.63 -6.63 9.42
CA SER A 97 14.84 -7.45 9.65
C SER A 97 15.91 -7.24 8.59
N LEU A 98 15.51 -6.97 7.34
CA LEU A 98 16.43 -6.69 6.23
C LEU A 98 16.82 -5.21 6.12
N GLU A 99 16.32 -4.36 7.02
CA GLU A 99 16.54 -2.91 6.99
C GLU A 99 16.15 -2.26 5.66
N TRP A 100 15.09 -2.77 5.02
CA TRP A 100 14.59 -2.18 3.78
C TRP A 100 13.99 -0.81 4.03
N THR A 101 14.30 0.13 3.14
CA THR A 101 13.65 1.45 3.12
C THR A 101 12.38 1.40 2.27
N VAL A 102 11.27 1.93 2.75
CA VAL A 102 10.04 2.05 1.96
C VAL A 102 9.72 3.52 1.72
N MET A 103 9.59 3.90 0.47
CA MET A 103 9.13 5.22 0.05
C MET A 103 7.70 5.12 -0.45
N ILE A 104 6.80 5.93 0.10
CA ILE A 104 5.39 6.05 -0.32
C ILE A 104 5.14 7.50 -0.69
N THR A 105 4.60 7.74 -1.90
CA THR A 105 4.11 9.07 -2.29
C THR A 105 2.60 9.09 -2.24
N ALA A 106 2.03 10.19 -1.78
CA ALA A 106 0.58 10.38 -1.60
C ALA A 106 0.20 11.82 -1.92
N SER A 107 -1.06 12.07 -2.29
CA SER A 107 -1.58 13.41 -2.62
C SER A 107 -2.95 13.64 -2.01
N GLU A 108 -3.24 14.83 -1.47
CA GLU A 108 -4.55 15.16 -0.88
C GLU A 108 -5.73 15.09 -1.85
N GLY A 109 -5.45 15.19 -3.15
CA GLY A 109 -6.43 15.02 -4.23
C GLY A 109 -6.69 13.57 -4.62
N ASP A 110 -6.00 12.61 -4.01
CA ASP A 110 -6.22 11.18 -4.23
C ASP A 110 -7.27 10.66 -3.24
N PRO A 111 -8.37 10.03 -3.70
CA PRO A 111 -9.35 9.39 -2.82
C PRO A 111 -8.74 8.37 -1.86
N LEU A 112 -7.61 7.77 -2.19
CA LEU A 112 -6.97 6.70 -1.42
C LEU A 112 -5.92 7.20 -0.42
N VAL A 113 -5.73 8.51 -0.30
CA VAL A 113 -4.67 9.13 0.54
C VAL A 113 -4.69 8.64 1.98
N ASP A 114 -5.86 8.42 2.59
CA ASP A 114 -5.92 7.95 3.99
C ASP A 114 -5.45 6.50 4.12
N ARG A 115 -5.73 5.64 3.13
CA ARG A 115 -5.20 4.26 3.16
C ARG A 115 -3.69 4.23 3.00
N GLN A 116 -3.15 5.13 2.19
CA GLN A 116 -1.71 5.31 2.03
C GLN A 116 -1.08 5.79 3.35
N ARG A 117 -1.72 6.74 4.05
CA ARG A 117 -1.31 7.22 5.38
C ARG A 117 -1.39 6.13 6.46
N ASP A 118 -2.44 5.30 6.44
CA ASP A 118 -2.61 4.20 7.38
C ASP A 118 -1.47 3.18 7.24
N LEU A 119 -1.07 2.85 6.01
CA LEU A 119 0.09 1.99 5.78
C LEU A 119 1.39 2.62 6.29
N VAL A 120 1.61 3.92 6.03
CA VAL A 120 2.76 4.67 6.54
C VAL A 120 2.79 4.60 8.08
N LYS A 121 1.66 4.88 8.73
CA LYS A 121 1.54 4.81 10.20
C LYS A 121 1.90 3.41 10.72
N LEU A 122 1.37 2.36 10.11
CA LEU A 122 1.70 0.98 10.46
C LEU A 122 3.20 0.67 10.29
N MET A 123 3.83 1.15 9.21
CA MET A 123 5.27 0.98 8.99
C MET A 123 6.10 1.70 10.05
N LYS A 124 5.69 2.90 10.49
CA LYS A 124 6.32 3.62 11.60
C LYS A 124 6.23 2.84 12.91
N GLU A 125 5.06 2.32 13.22
CA GLU A 125 4.83 1.51 14.42
C GLU A 125 5.69 0.23 14.42
N LYS A 126 5.97 -0.33 13.23
CA LYS A 126 6.89 -1.46 13.03
C LYS A 126 8.37 -1.06 12.96
N GLY A 127 8.69 0.23 13.04
CA GLY A 127 10.05 0.76 12.99
C GLY A 127 10.74 0.60 11.63
N ILE A 128 10.00 0.46 10.53
CA ILE A 128 10.55 0.39 9.18
C ILE A 128 11.05 1.78 8.76
N GLN A 129 12.21 1.85 8.12
CA GLN A 129 12.77 3.13 7.67
C GLN A 129 11.98 3.68 6.48
N GLU A 130 11.66 4.98 6.56
CA GLU A 130 10.96 5.69 5.50
C GLU A 130 11.94 6.41 4.57
N GLY A 131 11.79 6.21 3.26
CA GLY A 131 12.44 7.05 2.27
C GLY A 131 11.59 8.30 2.05
N ILE A 132 12.11 9.47 2.42
CA ILE A 132 11.38 10.73 2.27
C ILE A 132 11.62 11.30 0.87
N MET A 133 10.59 11.22 0.01
CA MET A 133 10.40 12.15 -1.09
C MET A 133 8.91 12.29 -1.37
N GLY A 134 8.29 13.36 -0.87
CA GLY A 134 6.92 13.73 -1.23
C GLY A 134 5.80 13.00 -0.47
N ILE A 135 5.81 13.07 0.86
CA ILE A 135 4.56 13.51 1.49
C ILE A 135 4.66 15.02 1.39
N SER A 136 3.88 15.65 0.50
CA SER A 136 3.52 17.04 0.71
C SER A 136 2.62 17.06 1.95
N LEU A 137 3.23 16.95 3.13
CA LEU A 137 2.71 17.57 4.33
C LEU A 137 2.99 19.05 4.13
N ILE A 138 2.21 19.70 3.25
CA ILE A 138 1.91 21.10 3.44
C ILE A 138 0.75 21.11 4.43
N LEU A 139 1.11 21.11 5.71
CA LEU A 139 0.46 21.91 6.72
C LEU A 139 1.56 22.74 7.39
#